data_AF-A0A7C4WUK0-F1
#
_entry.id   AF-A0A7C4WUK0-F1
#
_cell.length_a   1.000
_cell.length_b   1.000
_cell.length_c   1.000
_cell.angle_alpha   90.00
_cell.angle_beta   90.00
_cell.angle_gamma   90.00
#
_symmetry.space_group_name_H-M   'P 1'
#
loop_
_entity.id
_entity.type
_entity.pdbx_description
1 polymer ?
#
loop_
_entity_poly.entity_id
_entity_poly.type
_entity_poly.pdbx_seq_one_letter_code
_entity_poly.pdbx_strand_id
1 'polypeptide(L)'
;MRPDYWYALESMGLLAYRMHAWNKAYEAFHKATTYSGNHPEYYVAAALALLRSGDKQKAKDYAGKYLSKIDKEKFYAYWLLLRYIIDQTTNTNELELKIATEKSLDTRAALLFYLSQYWMALGRDEMALKYLEMVQEANRQGTIEWRMAQAEWKRMK
;
A
#
# COMPACT_ATOMS: atom_id res chain seq x y z
N MET A 1 -9.59 -19.70 16.53
CA MET A 1 -9.71 -18.33 15.98
C MET A 1 -10.23 -18.43 14.55
N ARG A 2 -11.17 -17.57 14.13
CA ARG A 2 -11.74 -17.62 12.77
C ARG A 2 -10.84 -16.86 11.80
N PRO A 3 -10.17 -17.52 10.84
CA PRO A 3 -9.30 -16.87 9.86
C PRO A 3 -10.06 -15.91 8.91
N ASP A 4 -11.39 -15.91 8.91
CA ASP A 4 -12.21 -15.15 7.95
C ASP A 4 -12.33 -13.64 8.27
N TYR A 5 -11.92 -13.22 9.47
CA TYR A 5 -12.19 -11.85 9.94
C TYR A 5 -11.32 -10.79 9.27
N TRP A 6 -10.09 -11.15 8.85
CA TRP A 6 -9.23 -10.21 8.15
C TRP A 6 -9.70 -9.96 6.70
N TYR A 7 -10.26 -10.95 6.01
CA TYR A 7 -10.84 -10.78 4.67
C TYR A 7 -12.01 -9.79 4.67
N ALA A 8 -12.84 -9.82 5.71
CA ALA A 8 -13.93 -8.85 5.87
C ALA A 8 -13.37 -7.43 6.06
N LEU A 9 -12.33 -7.26 6.88
CA LEU A 9 -11.68 -5.98 7.12
C LEU A 9 -10.94 -5.47 5.88
N GLU A 10 -10.28 -6.35 5.13
CA GLU A 10 -9.67 -6.04 3.84
C GLU A 10 -10.72 -5.54 2.84
N SER A 11 -11.87 -6.21 2.76
CA SER A 11 -12.97 -5.79 1.89
C SER A 11 -13.54 -4.43 2.29
N MET A 12 -13.65 -4.15 3.60
CA MET A 12 -14.04 -2.83 4.11
C MET A 12 -13.00 -1.76 3.76
N GLY A 13 -11.71 -2.06 3.93
CA GLY A 13 -10.60 -1.18 3.57
C GLY A 13 -10.61 -0.84 2.08
N LEU A 14 -10.76 -1.85 1.23
CA LEU A 14 -10.91 -1.70 -0.22
C LEU A 14 -12.09 -0.79 -0.57
N LEU A 15 -13.28 -1.01 0.01
CA LEU A 15 -14.46 -0.19 -0.28
C LEU A 15 -14.24 1.26 0.15
N ALA A 16 -13.76 1.47 1.38
CA ALA A 16 -13.49 2.81 1.90
C ALA A 16 -12.43 3.53 1.06
N TYR A 17 -11.37 2.82 0.65
CA TYR A 17 -10.32 3.33 -0.23
C TYR A 17 -10.90 3.79 -1.57
N ARG A 18 -11.72 2.95 -2.22
CA ARG A 18 -12.34 3.29 -3.51
C ARG A 18 -13.29 4.49 -3.41
N MET A 19 -13.85 4.75 -2.23
CA MET A 19 -14.66 5.93 -1.91
C MET A 19 -13.84 7.15 -1.47
N HIS A 20 -12.50 7.04 -1.40
CA HIS A 20 -11.59 8.06 -0.86
C HIS A 20 -11.92 8.45 0.59
N ALA A 21 -12.58 7.54 1.32
CA ALA A 21 -12.81 7.66 2.75
C ALA A 21 -11.55 7.21 3.50
N TRP A 22 -10.48 7.98 3.35
CA TRP A 22 -9.12 7.60 3.75
C TRP A 22 -8.99 7.18 5.21
N ASN A 23 -9.63 7.91 6.14
CA ASN A 23 -9.60 7.57 7.55
C ASN A 23 -10.29 6.23 7.83
N LYS A 24 -11.40 5.93 7.14
CA LYS A 24 -12.09 4.64 7.25
C LYS A 24 -11.27 3.51 6.64
N ALA A 25 -10.57 3.77 5.54
CA ALA A 25 -9.65 2.81 4.93
C ALA A 25 -8.50 2.48 5.88
N TYR A 26 -7.90 3.52 6.49
CA TYR A 26 -6.91 3.38 7.55
C TYR A 26 -7.41 2.51 8.70
N GLU A 27 -8.58 2.81 9.27
CA GLU A 27 -9.15 2.06 10.39
C GLU A 27 -9.33 0.58 10.06
N ALA A 28 -9.86 0.28 8.86
CA ALA A 28 -10.09 -1.07 8.41
C ALA A 28 -8.78 -1.85 8.20
N PHE A 29 -7.81 -1.27 7.48
CA PHE A 29 -6.52 -1.91 7.25
C PHE A 29 -5.72 -2.06 8.54
N HIS A 30 -5.70 -1.06 9.41
CA HIS A 30 -5.04 -1.17 10.71
C HIS A 30 -5.66 -2.27 11.56
N LYS A 31 -6.99 -2.37 11.60
CA LYS A 31 -7.65 -3.44 12.32
C LYS A 31 -7.29 -4.81 11.74
N ALA A 32 -7.14 -4.94 10.42
CA ALA A 32 -6.69 -6.19 9.78
C ALA A 32 -5.31 -6.65 10.31
N THR A 33 -4.37 -5.72 10.59
CA THR A 33 -3.05 -6.07 11.11
C THR A 33 -3.10 -6.81 12.46
N THR A 34 -4.15 -6.62 13.25
CA THR A 34 -4.31 -7.27 14.57
C THR A 34 -4.71 -8.74 14.47
N TYR A 35 -5.22 -9.17 13.32
CA TYR A 35 -5.64 -10.56 13.07
C TYR A 35 -4.61 -11.35 12.24
N SER A 36 -3.58 -10.69 11.71
CA SER A 36 -2.63 -11.27 10.76
C SER A 36 -1.19 -10.84 11.06
N GLY A 37 -0.38 -11.76 11.61
CA GLY A 37 1.06 -11.52 11.83
C GLY A 37 1.93 -11.61 10.57
N ASN A 38 1.39 -12.14 9.46
CA ASN A 38 2.16 -12.49 8.26
C ASN A 38 1.74 -11.69 7.00
N HIS A 39 1.03 -10.57 7.19
CA HIS A 39 0.49 -9.73 6.11
C HIS A 39 0.97 -8.27 6.28
N PRO A 40 2.25 -7.99 5.98
CA PRO A 40 2.84 -6.66 6.15
C PRO A 40 2.19 -5.58 5.26
N GLU A 41 1.54 -5.98 4.16
CA GLU A 41 0.81 -5.12 3.24
C GLU A 41 -0.25 -4.27 3.94
N TYR A 42 -0.88 -4.78 5.02
CA TYR A 42 -1.88 -4.01 5.75
C TYR A 42 -1.29 -2.86 6.56
N TYR A 43 -0.06 -2.99 7.06
CA TYR A 43 0.62 -1.83 7.66
C TYR A 43 0.89 -0.76 6.62
N VAL A 44 1.32 -1.16 5.41
CA VAL A 44 1.57 -0.25 4.30
C VAL A 44 0.28 0.42 3.81
N ALA A 45 -0.78 -0.35 3.58
CA ALA A 45 -2.08 0.17 3.14
C ALA A 45 -2.68 1.15 4.16
N ALA A 46 -2.59 0.85 5.46
CA ALA A 46 -3.03 1.76 6.52
C ALA A 46 -2.21 3.07 6.54
N ALA A 47 -0.89 2.98 6.44
CA ALA A 47 -0.02 4.15 6.43
C ALA A 47 -0.23 5.03 5.18
N LEU A 48 -0.40 4.41 4.01
CA LEU A 48 -0.70 5.11 2.76
C LEU A 48 -2.09 5.75 2.77
N ALA A 49 -3.10 5.11 3.37
CA ALA A 49 -4.41 5.73 3.55
C ALA A 49 -4.30 7.01 4.38
N LEU A 50 -3.55 7.01 5.48
CA LEU A 50 -3.25 8.23 6.24
C LEU A 50 -2.49 9.26 5.40
N LEU A 51 -1.52 8.85 4.60
CA LEU A 51 -0.75 9.77 3.77
C LEU A 51 -1.63 10.42 2.69
N ARG A 52 -2.51 9.63 2.05
CA ARG A 52 -3.49 10.07 1.05
C ARG A 52 -4.58 10.98 1.63
N SER A 53 -4.83 10.93 2.94
CA SER A 53 -5.73 11.88 3.61
C SER A 53 -5.14 13.29 3.75
N GLY A 54 -3.85 13.46 3.45
CA GLY A 54 -3.11 14.69 3.65
C GLY A 54 -2.49 14.82 5.05
N ASP A 55 -2.83 13.92 5.98
CA ASP A 55 -2.27 13.93 7.35
C ASP A 55 -0.89 13.25 7.39
N LYS A 56 0.09 13.96 6.81
CA LYS A 56 1.49 13.52 6.71
C LYS A 56 2.10 13.16 8.06
N GLN A 57 1.74 13.89 9.12
CA GLN A 57 2.29 13.65 10.45
C GLN A 57 1.77 12.32 11.01
N LYS A 58 0.44 12.09 10.98
CA LYS A 58 -0.10 10.80 11.42
C LYS A 58 0.43 9.63 10.61
N ALA A 59 0.61 9.79 9.30
CA ALA A 59 1.20 8.76 8.46
C ALA A 59 2.63 8.40 8.91
N LYS A 60 3.46 9.41 9.18
CA LYS A 60 4.83 9.22 9.70
C LYS A 60 4.84 8.54 11.07
N ASP A 61 4.01 9.03 11.99
CA ASP A 61 3.94 8.49 13.35
C ASP A 61 3.49 7.02 13.34
N TYR A 62 2.48 6.71 12.53
CA TYR A 62 2.01 5.33 12.33
C TYR A 62 3.11 4.46 11.73
N ALA A 63 3.74 4.90 10.63
CA ALA A 63 4.80 4.13 9.97
C ALA A 63 5.98 3.88 10.92
N GLY A 64 6.42 4.89 11.68
CA GLY A 64 7.49 4.76 12.68
C GLY A 64 7.15 3.77 13.79
N LYS A 65 5.90 3.81 14.29
CA LYS A 65 5.41 2.89 15.33
C LYS A 65 5.39 1.43 14.87
N TYR A 66 5.03 1.18 13.60
CA TYR A 66 4.80 -0.18 13.09
C TYR A 66 5.94 -0.73 12.21
N LEU A 67 6.97 0.06 11.90
CA LEU A 67 8.11 -0.38 11.10
C LEU A 67 8.78 -1.64 11.66
N SER A 68 8.95 -1.71 12.99
CA SER A 68 9.57 -2.86 13.68
C SER A 68 8.67 -4.11 13.73
N LYS A 69 7.41 -4.01 13.33
CA LYS A 69 6.48 -5.15 13.23
C LYS A 69 6.60 -5.90 11.91
N ILE A 70 7.26 -5.31 10.92
CA ILE A 70 7.58 -5.99 9.67
C ILE A 70 8.94 -6.67 9.82
N ASP A 71 8.95 -7.99 9.67
CA ASP A 71 10.20 -8.75 9.54
C ASP A 71 10.96 -8.27 8.30
N LYS A 72 12.05 -7.53 8.53
CA LYS A 72 12.86 -6.91 7.48
C LYS A 72 13.52 -7.95 6.58
N GLU A 73 13.91 -9.10 7.12
CA GLU A 73 14.59 -10.14 6.36
C GLU A 73 13.63 -10.82 5.39
N LYS A 74 12.39 -11.05 5.84
CA LYS A 74 11.36 -11.71 5.04
C LYS A 74 10.60 -10.77 4.11
N PHE A 75 10.32 -9.55 4.55
CA PHE A 75 9.39 -8.62 3.89
C PHE A 75 10.02 -7.27 3.57
N TYR A 76 11.25 -7.30 3.05
CA TYR A 76 12.07 -6.11 2.87
C TYR A 76 11.41 -4.99 2.06
N ALA A 77 10.69 -5.32 0.98
CA ALA A 77 10.03 -4.30 0.14
C ALA A 77 8.89 -3.55 0.88
N TYR A 78 8.11 -4.27 1.70
CA TYR A 78 7.08 -3.65 2.54
C TYR A 78 7.68 -2.83 3.68
N TRP A 79 8.80 -3.30 4.24
CA TRP A 79 9.58 -2.55 5.22
C TRP A 79 10.09 -1.22 4.62
N LEU A 80 10.64 -1.26 3.39
CA LEU A 80 11.07 -0.06 2.66
C LEU A 80 9.92 0.92 2.41
N LEU A 81 8.75 0.42 2.00
CA LEU A 81 7.57 1.27 1.80
C LEU A 81 7.17 2.04 3.06
N LEU A 82 7.13 1.39 4.24
CA LEU A 82 6.91 2.12 5.50
C LEU A 82 8.04 3.10 5.80
N ARG A 83 9.30 2.70 5.58
CA ARG A 83 10.46 3.59 5.79
C ARG A 83 10.35 4.85 4.93
N TYR A 84 9.91 4.71 3.68
CA TYR A 84 9.72 5.83 2.77
C TYR A 84 8.61 6.78 3.23
N ILE A 85 7.54 6.28 3.85
CA ILE A 85 6.50 7.14 4.43
C ILE A 85 7.07 7.99 5.59
N ILE A 86 7.97 7.42 6.40
CA ILE A 86 8.66 8.15 7.48
C ILE A 86 9.55 9.26 6.89
N ASP A 87 10.40 8.91 5.92
CA ASP A 87 11.41 9.81 5.37
C ASP A 87 10.85 10.79 4.34
N GLN A 88 9.73 10.44 3.69
CA GLN A 88 9.19 11.11 2.49
C GLN A 88 10.24 11.33 1.40
N THR A 89 11.12 10.34 1.22
CA THR A 89 12.19 10.35 0.21
C THR A 89 11.65 10.34 -1.22
N THR A 90 12.32 11.05 -2.12
CA THR A 90 12.08 10.96 -3.56
C THR A 90 13.02 9.99 -4.27
N ASN A 91 13.98 9.39 -3.56
CA ASN A 91 14.83 8.33 -4.09
C ASN A 91 14.24 6.97 -3.73
N THR A 92 13.60 6.33 -4.71
CA THR A 92 12.91 5.03 -4.57
C THR A 92 13.63 3.89 -5.29
N ASN A 93 14.85 4.13 -5.80
CA ASN A 93 15.59 3.19 -6.65
C ASN A 93 15.77 1.81 -5.99
N GLU A 94 16.02 1.78 -4.68
CA GLU A 94 16.21 0.52 -3.96
C GLU A 94 14.93 -0.33 -3.97
N LEU A 95 13.77 0.27 -3.68
CA LEU A 95 12.50 -0.43 -3.76
C LEU A 95 12.19 -0.88 -5.19
N GLU A 96 12.47 -0.04 -6.18
CA GLU A 96 12.26 -0.38 -7.59
C GLU A 96 13.09 -1.59 -8.02
N LEU A 97 14.36 -1.66 -7.61
CA LEU A 97 15.21 -2.83 -7.84
C LEU A 97 14.65 -4.07 -7.16
N LYS A 98 14.14 -3.95 -5.92
CA LYS A 98 13.50 -5.07 -5.23
C LYS A 98 12.25 -5.56 -5.95
N ILE A 99 11.39 -4.65 -6.39
CA ILE A 99 10.20 -4.96 -7.19
C ILE A 99 10.60 -5.68 -8.50
N ALA A 100 11.63 -5.20 -9.19
CA ALA A 100 12.08 -5.82 -10.45
C ALA A 100 12.55 -7.27 -10.26
N THR A 101 13.14 -7.59 -9.10
CA THR A 101 13.61 -8.94 -8.77
C THR A 101 12.57 -9.82 -8.07
N GLU A 102 11.38 -9.30 -7.72
CA GLU A 102 10.33 -10.05 -7.02
C GLU A 102 9.76 -11.15 -7.92
N LYS A 103 9.83 -12.42 -7.48
CA LYS A 103 9.41 -13.57 -8.30
C LYS A 103 7.89 -13.71 -8.38
N SER A 104 7.18 -13.36 -7.31
CA SER A 104 5.73 -13.43 -7.25
C SER A 104 5.11 -12.29 -8.06
N LEU A 105 4.37 -12.63 -9.13
CA LEU A 105 3.70 -11.63 -9.97
C LEU A 105 2.64 -10.84 -9.19
N ASP A 106 1.95 -11.49 -8.25
CA ASP A 106 0.97 -10.83 -7.37
C ASP A 106 1.64 -9.84 -6.44
N THR A 107 2.71 -10.26 -5.77
CA THR A 107 3.48 -9.38 -4.86
C THR A 107 4.10 -8.23 -5.63
N ARG A 108 4.65 -8.49 -6.82
CA ARG A 108 5.23 -7.45 -7.68
C ARG A 108 4.18 -6.40 -8.05
N ALA A 109 2.99 -6.81 -8.48
CA ALA A 109 1.89 -5.91 -8.80
C ALA A 109 1.41 -5.12 -7.58
N ALA A 110 1.32 -5.77 -6.42
CA ALA A 110 0.95 -5.11 -5.17
C ALA A 110 1.95 -4.02 -4.77
N LEU A 111 3.26 -4.32 -4.83
CA LEU A 111 4.31 -3.35 -4.52
C LEU A 111 4.34 -2.17 -5.51
N LEU A 112 4.13 -2.43 -6.80
CA LEU A 112 3.97 -1.37 -7.81
C LEU A 112 2.79 -0.45 -7.48
N PHE A 113 1.66 -1.04 -7.08
CA PHE A 113 0.50 -0.27 -6.64
C PHE A 113 0.84 0.59 -5.42
N TYR A 114 1.44 0.03 -4.37
CA TYR A 114 1.81 0.81 -3.18
C TYR A 114 2.82 1.92 -3.48
N LEU A 115 3.77 1.69 -4.38
CA LEU A 115 4.71 2.73 -4.84
C LEU A 115 3.99 3.83 -5.62
N SER A 116 3.04 3.47 -6.50
CA SER A 116 2.17 4.46 -7.17
C SER A 116 1.42 5.32 -6.15
N GLN A 117 0.82 4.70 -5.13
CA GLN A 117 0.06 5.41 -4.11
C GLN A 117 0.92 6.33 -3.24
N TYR A 118 2.14 5.91 -2.93
CA TYR A 118 3.12 6.75 -2.28
C TYR A 118 3.40 8.02 -3.10
N TRP A 119 3.68 7.87 -4.39
CA TRP A 119 3.93 9.01 -5.28
C TRP A 119 2.73 9.93 -5.43
N MET A 120 1.53 9.37 -5.55
CA MET A 120 0.29 10.14 -5.62
C MET A 120 0.08 10.96 -4.35
N ALA A 121 0.35 10.38 -3.18
CA ALA A 121 0.23 11.08 -1.90
C ALA A 121 1.27 12.22 -1.72
N LEU A 122 2.38 12.16 -2.46
CA LEU A 122 3.37 13.23 -2.52
C LEU A 122 3.10 14.26 -3.63
N GLY A 123 2.01 14.10 -4.41
CA GLY A 123 1.68 14.99 -5.53
C GLY A 123 2.62 14.83 -6.73
N ARG A 124 3.21 13.65 -6.90
CA ARG A 124 4.08 13.31 -8.05
C ARG A 124 3.29 12.45 -9.04
N ASP A 125 2.30 13.05 -9.69
CA ASP A 125 1.30 12.32 -10.47
C ASP A 125 1.89 11.58 -11.68
N GLU A 126 2.91 12.13 -12.34
CA GLU A 126 3.61 11.44 -13.44
C GLU A 126 4.25 10.13 -12.98
N MET A 127 4.91 10.15 -11.82
CA MET A 127 5.52 8.96 -11.22
C MET A 127 4.45 7.98 -10.74
N ALA A 128 3.37 8.50 -10.15
CA ALA A 128 2.25 7.68 -9.72
C ALA A 128 1.62 6.94 -10.90
N LEU A 129 1.37 7.65 -12.01
CA LEU A 129 0.75 7.13 -13.22
C LEU A 129 1.62 6.05 -13.87
N LYS A 130 2.93 6.28 -14.01
CA LYS A 130 3.90 5.28 -14.52
C LYS A 130 3.73 3.93 -13.83
N TYR A 131 3.76 3.91 -12.49
CA TYR A 131 3.64 2.66 -11.75
C TYR A 131 2.21 2.09 -11.78
N LEU A 132 1.20 2.95 -11.85
CA LEU A 132 -0.19 2.56 -11.93
C LEU A 132 -0.53 1.90 -13.28
N GLU A 133 0.10 2.32 -14.37
CA GLU A 133 0.02 1.69 -15.69
C GLU A 133 0.66 0.30 -15.67
N MET A 134 1.84 0.15 -15.05
CA MET A 134 2.48 -1.16 -14.88
C MET A 134 1.61 -2.14 -14.08
N VAL A 135 0.85 -1.66 -13.08
CA VAL A 135 -0.15 -2.48 -12.36
C VAL A 135 -1.26 -2.93 -13.30
N GLN A 136 -1.70 -2.05 -14.20
CA GLN A 136 -2.74 -2.36 -15.18
C GLN A 136 -2.27 -3.44 -16.16
N GLU A 137 -1.06 -3.28 -16.69
CA GLU A 137 -0.41 -4.24 -17.61
C GLU A 137 -0.21 -5.61 -16.96
N ALA A 138 0.18 -5.65 -15.68
CA ALA A 138 0.33 -6.89 -14.94
C ALA A 138 -0.99 -7.67 -14.79
N ASN A 139 -2.14 -6.99 -14.91
CA ASN A 139 -3.50 -7.55 -14.97
C ASN A 139 -3.79 -8.63 -13.90
N ARG A 140 -3.33 -8.40 -12.67
CA ARG A 140 -3.49 -9.33 -11.54
C ARG A 140 -4.87 -9.19 -10.89
N GLN A 141 -5.94 -9.54 -11.63
CA GLN A 141 -7.33 -9.24 -11.24
C GLN A 141 -7.79 -9.85 -9.90
N GLY A 142 -7.11 -10.90 -9.42
CA GLY A 142 -7.39 -11.54 -8.14
C GLY A 142 -6.96 -10.72 -6.92
N THR A 143 -6.02 -9.78 -7.06
CA THR A 143 -5.47 -9.03 -5.93
C THR A 143 -6.38 -7.89 -5.50
N ILE A 144 -6.23 -7.44 -4.26
CA ILE A 144 -6.95 -6.25 -3.79
C ILE A 144 -6.38 -4.98 -4.39
N GLU A 145 -5.07 -4.95 -4.64
CA GLU A 145 -4.36 -3.81 -5.20
C GLU A 145 -4.82 -3.52 -6.61
N TRP A 146 -5.09 -4.56 -7.42
CA TRP A 146 -5.70 -4.36 -8.73
C TRP A 146 -7.10 -3.75 -8.62
N ARG A 147 -7.92 -4.23 -7.67
CA ARG A 147 -9.27 -3.70 -7.42
C ARG A 147 -9.25 -2.26 -6.89
N MET A 148 -8.22 -1.88 -6.11
CA MET A 148 -7.99 -0.50 -5.70
C MET A 148 -7.53 0.36 -6.88
N ALA A 149 -6.58 -0.12 -7.68
CA ALA A 149 -6.05 0.56 -8.85
C ALA A 149 -7.14 0.93 -9.87
N GLN A 150 -8.14 0.07 -10.04
CA GLN A 150 -9.32 0.38 -10.87
C GLN A 150 -10.03 1.68 -10.50
N ALA A 151 -10.11 2.01 -9.22
CA ALA A 151 -10.74 3.26 -8.80
C ALA A 151 -9.88 4.48 -9.12
N GLU A 152 -8.56 4.34 -9.10
CA GLU A 152 -7.63 5.43 -9.45
C GLU A 152 -7.58 5.66 -10.97
N TRP A 153 -7.53 4.60 -11.78
CA TRP A 153 -7.56 4.72 -13.26
C TRP A 153 -8.78 5.48 -13.78
N LYS A 154 -9.95 5.23 -13.18
CA LYS A 154 -11.21 5.90 -13.56
C LYS A 154 -11.22 7.40 -13.27
N ARG A 155 -10.27 7.90 -12.46
CA ARG A 155 -10.21 9.29 -12.01
C ARG A 155 -9.07 10.07 -12.68
N MET A 156 -8.03 9.37 -13.10
CA MET A 156 -6.89 9.95 -13.82
C MET A 156 -7.16 10.10 -15.33
N LYS A 157 -8.30 9.60 -15.81
CA LYS A 157 -8.85 9.81 -17.16
C LYS A 157 -10.00 10.79 -17.10
#